data_AF-A0A536VPH4-F1
#
_entry.id   AF-A0A536VPH4-F1
#
_cell.length_a   1.000
_cell.length_b   1.000
_cell.length_c   1.000
_cell.angle_alpha   90.00
_cell.angle_beta   90.00
_cell.angle_gamma   90.00
#
_symmetry.space_group_name_H-M   'P 1'
#
loop_
_entity.id
_entity.type
_entity.pdbx_description
1 polymer ?
#
loop_
_entity_poly.entity_id
_entity_poly.type
_entity_poly.pdbx_seq_one_letter_code
_entity_poly.pdbx_strand_id
1 'polypeptide(L)'
;MHAPSPNPPRRARSISVAGACFAALIGVGALTATSAEAKKPQSQKPASQCHPNPSAQKDRDALAQRGDISQLPKPLRDRLETLAARPHSAVPTQAYAEADQPSQLFQYYLLDTKGFEPNVFTKQFPGVNDAAMLTATGFDCGLATIGAERLVVEPKPGLPTDPNDVEAFIDIFTDISGLFVINNESGWYEGWMIHDLRVAPIAAPRPDGHAQFGTITGADAAALKAIGTGHNVPGQFFTMDGRDIHLPRETDQFPSTQTNVVPIQLSMGAYNCLQQSDCHAYWEFNYTTNWVHPLYELPFTGGIPGSFEAGQVGALSSLIPGSGPSGIKNSPITYGDNPNTIGVLAASGPRDPDKFEADIDSQREFRMRFIPSGLAREIYLDVYERVASFEPGVPFPQRLFDAYAAEVRRVDQNNDGVISAIEGDVDSASDGFENNERLFLPATSFNRFAVTREINDGTLAPRFAPSQRAWVLTGSLKSVNPPVPASTGRDSDDR
;
A
#
# COMPACT_ATOMS: atom_id res chain seq x y z
N MET A 1 53.61 53.92 -18.47
CA MET A 1 53.60 53.30 -19.81
C MET A 1 52.54 52.22 -19.81
N HIS A 2 51.55 52.37 -20.70
CA HIS A 2 50.44 51.48 -21.06
C HIS A 2 49.73 50.59 -20.00
N ALA A 3 48.58 51.09 -19.52
CA ALA A 3 47.32 50.33 -19.54
C ALA A 3 46.70 50.42 -20.97
N PRO A 4 45.79 49.53 -21.43
CA PRO A 4 44.42 49.32 -20.91
C PRO A 4 43.95 47.84 -20.87
N SER A 5 43.12 47.42 -19.90
CA SER A 5 41.64 47.42 -19.85
C SER A 5 40.92 46.35 -20.71
N PRO A 6 39.91 45.63 -20.16
CA PRO A 6 39.23 44.50 -20.78
C PRO A 6 37.98 44.93 -21.59
N ASN A 7 37.52 44.05 -22.49
CA ASN A 7 36.27 44.20 -23.26
C ASN A 7 35.80 42.80 -23.70
N PRO A 8 34.52 42.59 -24.08
CA PRO A 8 33.25 42.97 -23.44
C PRO A 8 32.19 41.81 -23.51
N PRO A 9 30.93 41.99 -23.04
CA PRO A 9 29.91 40.94 -23.08
C PRO A 9 29.20 40.87 -24.44
N ARG A 10 28.76 39.67 -24.84
CA ARG A 10 27.92 39.49 -26.04
C ARG A 10 26.45 39.79 -25.73
N ARG A 11 25.95 40.85 -26.38
CA ARG A 11 24.55 41.27 -26.44
C ARG A 11 23.70 40.37 -27.33
N ALA A 12 22.42 40.34 -26.96
CA ALA A 12 21.26 39.92 -27.74
C ALA A 12 21.18 40.54 -29.13
N ARG A 13 20.56 39.81 -30.06
CA ARG A 13 19.92 40.36 -31.26
C ARG A 13 18.43 40.09 -31.20
N SER A 14 17.69 41.17 -31.02
CA SER A 14 16.34 41.37 -31.53
C SER A 14 16.39 41.53 -33.05
N ILE A 15 15.42 40.93 -33.76
CA ILE A 15 15.01 41.36 -35.09
C ILE A 15 13.52 41.69 -35.00
N SER A 16 13.22 42.93 -35.34
CA SER A 16 11.93 43.60 -35.42
C SER A 16 11.25 43.38 -36.79
N VAL A 17 9.93 43.15 -36.73
CA VAL A 17 8.84 43.77 -37.50
C VAL A 17 9.00 43.94 -39.02
N ALA A 18 8.08 43.31 -39.77
CA ALA A 18 7.42 43.94 -40.91
C ALA A 18 6.02 43.33 -41.10
N GLY A 19 4.99 44.16 -40.99
CA GLY A 19 3.62 43.84 -41.37
C GLY A 19 3.29 44.34 -42.77
N ALA A 20 2.25 43.75 -43.38
CA ALA A 20 1.36 44.29 -44.41
C ALA A 20 0.16 43.32 -44.49
N CYS A 21 -1.09 43.62 -44.11
CA CYS A 21 -2.10 44.57 -44.63
C CYS A 21 -2.64 44.29 -46.05
N PHE A 22 -3.97 44.08 -46.11
CA PHE A 22 -4.92 44.08 -47.24
C PHE A 22 -4.82 42.92 -48.25
N ALA A 23 -5.90 42.36 -48.83
CA ALA A 23 -7.24 42.88 -49.07
C ALA A 23 -8.28 41.73 -49.17
N ALA A 24 -9.52 42.09 -48.89
CA ALA A 24 -10.71 41.32 -49.23
C ALA A 24 -10.89 41.22 -50.75
N LEU A 25 -11.32 40.05 -51.24
CA LEU A 25 -11.95 39.92 -52.54
C LEU A 25 -13.17 39.02 -52.40
N ILE A 26 -14.32 39.63 -52.68
CA ILE A 26 -15.62 39.03 -52.91
C ILE A 26 -15.54 38.23 -54.21
N GLY A 27 -15.99 36.97 -54.17
CA GLY A 27 -16.11 36.11 -55.34
C GLY A 27 -17.23 35.10 -55.14
N VAL A 28 -18.40 35.44 -55.69
CA VAL A 28 -19.59 34.59 -55.82
C VAL A 28 -19.26 33.37 -56.71
N GLY A 29 -19.56 32.16 -56.23
CA GLY A 29 -19.43 30.93 -57.01
C GLY A 29 -20.25 29.81 -56.37
N ALA A 30 -21.27 29.37 -57.09
CA ALA A 30 -22.35 28.51 -56.62
C ALA A 30 -21.98 27.01 -56.53
N LEU A 31 -22.71 26.31 -55.64
CA LEU A 31 -23.18 24.92 -55.75
C LEU A 31 -22.13 23.80 -55.90
N THR A 32 -21.87 23.08 -54.81
CA THR A 32 -22.17 21.64 -54.69
C THR A 32 -22.33 21.26 -53.22
N ALA A 33 -23.54 20.87 -52.85
CA ALA A 33 -23.82 20.22 -51.57
C ALA A 33 -23.32 18.78 -51.63
N THR A 34 -22.16 18.51 -51.04
CA THR A 34 -21.80 17.14 -50.63
C THR A 34 -22.10 17.03 -49.15
N SER A 35 -23.19 16.33 -48.85
CA SER A 35 -23.57 15.89 -47.51
C SER A 35 -22.37 15.28 -46.80
N ALA A 36 -21.82 16.01 -45.83
CA ALA A 36 -20.99 15.41 -44.79
C ALA A 36 -21.93 14.55 -43.94
N GLU A 37 -21.98 13.27 -44.29
CA GLU A 37 -22.67 12.25 -43.52
C GLU A 37 -22.05 12.23 -42.12
N ALA A 38 -22.79 12.77 -41.15
CA ALA A 38 -22.45 12.69 -39.75
C ALA A 38 -22.20 11.21 -39.42
N LYS A 39 -20.96 10.88 -39.03
CA LYS A 39 -20.65 9.58 -38.43
C LYS A 39 -21.62 9.36 -37.28
N LYS A 40 -22.60 8.49 -37.49
CA LYS A 40 -23.40 7.89 -36.42
C LYS A 40 -22.43 7.35 -35.37
N PRO A 41 -22.66 7.57 -34.06
CA PRO A 41 -21.98 6.79 -33.04
C PRO A 41 -22.41 5.32 -33.19
N GLN A 42 -21.62 4.53 -33.91
CA GLN A 42 -21.51 3.09 -33.69
C GLN A 42 -20.80 2.92 -32.34
N SER A 43 -21.26 2.18 -31.34
CA SER A 43 -22.32 1.20 -31.23
C SER A 43 -22.74 1.16 -29.76
N GLN A 44 -23.99 1.46 -29.44
CA GLN A 44 -24.54 1.09 -28.13
C GLN A 44 -24.62 -0.44 -28.12
N LYS A 45 -23.66 -1.08 -27.45
CA LYS A 45 -23.77 -2.48 -27.04
C LYS A 45 -25.15 -2.61 -26.37
N PRO A 46 -26.01 -3.57 -26.76
CA PRO A 46 -27.26 -3.82 -26.03
C PRO A 46 -26.91 -3.93 -24.55
N ALA A 47 -27.65 -3.23 -23.67
CA ALA A 47 -27.45 -3.35 -22.24
C ALA A 47 -27.44 -4.85 -21.90
N SER A 48 -26.32 -5.34 -21.36
CA SER A 48 -26.22 -6.73 -20.93
C SER A 48 -27.40 -7.02 -20.01
N GLN A 49 -28.14 -8.10 -20.27
CA GLN A 49 -29.17 -8.53 -19.34
C GLN A 49 -28.48 -8.87 -18.01
N CYS A 50 -28.96 -8.30 -16.91
CA CYS A 50 -28.39 -8.56 -15.59
C CYS A 50 -28.77 -9.98 -15.15
N HIS A 51 -27.88 -10.65 -14.45
CA HIS A 51 -28.02 -12.03 -14.02
C HIS A 51 -27.95 -12.10 -12.49
N PRO A 52 -29.04 -11.74 -11.79
CA PRO A 52 -29.05 -11.73 -10.32
C PRO A 52 -28.88 -13.15 -9.76
N ASN A 53 -28.46 -13.25 -8.49
CA ASN A 53 -28.38 -14.52 -7.79
C ASN A 53 -29.80 -15.12 -7.57
N PRO A 54 -30.12 -16.29 -8.16
CA PRO A 54 -31.43 -16.92 -7.99
C PRO A 54 -31.68 -17.46 -6.57
N SER A 55 -30.63 -17.68 -5.76
CA SER A 55 -30.70 -18.13 -4.36
C SER A 55 -30.47 -17.03 -3.33
N ALA A 56 -30.46 -15.76 -3.73
CA ALA A 56 -30.07 -14.62 -2.87
C ALA A 56 -30.69 -14.64 -1.46
N GLN A 57 -32.01 -14.86 -1.34
CA GLN A 57 -32.67 -14.90 -0.03
C GLN A 57 -32.17 -16.08 0.82
N LYS A 58 -32.04 -17.27 0.22
CA LYS A 58 -31.57 -18.47 0.91
C LYS A 58 -30.13 -18.29 1.40
N ASP A 59 -29.26 -17.72 0.55
CA ASP A 59 -27.85 -17.54 0.89
C ASP A 59 -27.67 -16.51 2.00
N ARG A 60 -28.45 -15.42 1.98
CA ARG A 60 -28.52 -14.48 3.12
C ARG A 60 -28.98 -15.14 4.41
N ASP A 61 -30.09 -15.87 4.35
CA ASP A 61 -30.67 -16.48 5.55
C ASP A 61 -29.73 -17.54 6.15
N ALA A 62 -29.06 -18.31 5.30
CA ALA A 62 -28.03 -19.26 5.71
C ALA A 62 -26.83 -18.53 6.34
N LEU A 63 -26.36 -17.45 5.74
CA LEU A 63 -25.24 -16.67 6.26
C LEU A 63 -25.55 -16.00 7.60
N ALA A 64 -26.74 -15.40 7.73
CA ALA A 64 -27.17 -14.69 8.94
C ALA A 64 -27.28 -15.62 10.16
N GLN A 65 -27.51 -16.92 9.94
CA GLN A 65 -27.61 -17.93 10.99
C GLN A 65 -26.27 -18.57 11.35
N ARG A 66 -25.18 -18.31 10.62
CA ARG A 66 -23.86 -18.87 10.93
C ARG A 66 -23.33 -18.33 12.24
N GLY A 67 -22.70 -19.21 13.03
CA GLY A 67 -22.18 -18.87 14.35
C GLY A 67 -21.08 -17.80 14.29
N ASP A 68 -20.23 -17.84 13.26
CA ASP A 68 -19.17 -16.84 13.02
C ASP A 68 -19.69 -15.47 12.56
N ILE A 69 -20.99 -15.36 12.23
CA ILE A 69 -21.62 -14.15 11.71
C ILE A 69 -22.64 -13.53 12.68
N SER A 70 -23.32 -14.37 13.46
CA SER A 70 -24.50 -13.96 14.25
C SER A 70 -24.21 -12.85 15.27
N GLN A 71 -23.01 -12.83 15.85
CA GLN A 71 -22.59 -11.85 16.87
C GLN A 71 -21.88 -10.63 16.28
N LEU A 72 -21.61 -10.60 14.97
CA LEU A 72 -20.86 -9.50 14.35
C LEU A 72 -21.65 -8.18 14.43
N PRO A 73 -20.96 -7.03 14.44
CA PRO A 73 -21.59 -5.73 14.33
C PRO A 73 -22.52 -5.65 13.11
N LYS A 74 -23.70 -5.05 13.29
CA LYS A 74 -24.72 -4.96 12.23
C LYS A 74 -24.18 -4.48 10.87
N PRO A 75 -23.35 -3.40 10.78
CA PRO A 75 -22.84 -2.95 9.48
C PRO A 75 -22.00 -4.00 8.75
N LEU A 76 -21.21 -4.79 9.49
CA LEU A 76 -20.42 -5.88 8.93
C LEU A 76 -21.30 -7.04 8.48
N ARG A 77 -22.23 -7.48 9.33
CA ARG A 77 -23.18 -8.55 8.96
C ARG A 77 -24.01 -8.18 7.73
N ASP A 78 -24.57 -6.97 7.69
CA ASP A 78 -25.35 -6.49 6.54
C ASP A 78 -24.50 -6.47 5.25
N ARG A 79 -23.20 -6.13 5.35
CA ARG A 79 -22.27 -6.19 4.20
C ARG A 79 -22.08 -7.63 3.73
N LEU A 80 -21.81 -8.57 4.63
CA LEU A 80 -21.58 -9.98 4.28
C LEU A 80 -22.84 -10.63 3.70
N GLU A 81 -24.02 -10.33 4.25
CA GLU A 81 -25.31 -10.75 3.67
C GLU A 81 -25.50 -10.16 2.26
N THR A 82 -25.11 -8.90 2.04
CA THR A 82 -25.15 -8.29 0.70
C THR A 82 -24.22 -9.00 -0.28
N LEU A 83 -23.02 -9.40 0.15
CA LEU A 83 -22.10 -10.19 -0.66
C LEU A 83 -22.73 -11.54 -1.05
N ALA A 84 -23.31 -12.27 -0.10
CA ALA A 84 -24.01 -13.53 -0.37
C ALA A 84 -25.25 -13.37 -1.28
N ALA A 85 -25.93 -12.22 -1.22
CA ALA A 85 -27.09 -11.94 -2.08
C ALA A 85 -26.72 -11.62 -3.53
N ARG A 86 -25.46 -11.26 -3.81
CA ARG A 86 -24.98 -10.96 -5.17
C ARG A 86 -24.63 -12.24 -5.92
N PRO A 87 -24.50 -12.21 -7.25
CA PRO A 87 -23.97 -13.35 -7.99
C PRO A 87 -22.55 -13.65 -7.50
N HIS A 88 -22.29 -14.92 -7.19
CA HIS A 88 -21.04 -15.38 -6.59
C HIS A 88 -20.78 -16.85 -6.95
N SER A 89 -19.54 -17.30 -6.82
CA SER A 89 -19.18 -18.73 -6.85
C SER A 89 -19.23 -19.35 -5.47
N ALA A 90 -18.80 -18.60 -4.46
CA ALA A 90 -18.83 -18.98 -3.06
C ALA A 90 -19.49 -17.90 -2.20
N VAL A 91 -20.08 -18.30 -1.07
CA VAL A 91 -20.49 -17.35 -0.04
C VAL A 91 -19.26 -16.87 0.75
N PRO A 92 -19.33 -15.73 1.45
CA PRO A 92 -18.23 -15.27 2.30
C PRO A 92 -17.63 -16.36 3.20
N THR A 93 -16.30 -16.35 3.33
CA THR A 93 -15.52 -17.39 4.02
C THR A 93 -16.04 -17.63 5.44
N GLN A 94 -16.10 -18.88 5.87
CA GLN A 94 -16.34 -19.21 7.27
C GLN A 94 -15.06 -19.12 8.06
N ALA A 95 -15.11 -18.35 9.14
CA ALA A 95 -14.04 -18.35 10.13
C ALA A 95 -14.23 -19.55 11.06
N TYR A 96 -13.18 -20.36 11.15
CA TYR A 96 -13.04 -21.46 12.08
C TYR A 96 -12.04 -21.04 13.16
N ALA A 97 -12.13 -21.59 14.36
CA ALA A 97 -11.15 -21.30 15.40
C ALA A 97 -9.96 -22.26 15.26
N GLU A 98 -8.75 -21.75 15.49
CA GLU A 98 -7.54 -22.58 15.62
C GLU A 98 -7.30 -22.98 17.10
N ALA A 99 -8.24 -22.62 17.98
CA ALA A 99 -8.22 -22.89 19.41
C ALA A 99 -9.56 -23.45 19.92
N ASP A 100 -9.58 -23.92 21.17
CA ASP A 100 -10.81 -24.43 21.81
C ASP A 100 -11.86 -23.34 22.05
N GLN A 101 -11.43 -22.08 22.13
CA GLN A 101 -12.32 -20.92 22.25
C GLN A 101 -12.48 -20.23 20.90
N PRO A 102 -13.65 -19.62 20.61
CA PRO A 102 -13.82 -18.85 19.39
C PRO A 102 -12.84 -17.68 19.31
N SER A 103 -12.33 -17.45 18.12
CA SER A 103 -11.69 -16.22 17.68
C SER A 103 -12.54 -14.99 17.99
N GLN A 104 -11.89 -13.89 18.34
CA GLN A 104 -12.58 -12.66 18.74
C GLN A 104 -12.37 -11.55 17.71
N LEU A 105 -13.45 -11.11 17.06
CA LEU A 105 -13.41 -9.94 16.19
C LEU A 105 -13.18 -8.68 17.03
N PHE A 106 -12.05 -8.02 16.80
CA PHE A 106 -11.71 -6.74 17.42
C PHE A 106 -11.73 -5.58 16.41
N GLN A 107 -11.70 -5.89 15.10
CA GLN A 107 -11.53 -4.89 14.05
C GLN A 107 -12.08 -5.39 12.71
N TYR A 108 -12.63 -4.47 11.90
CA TYR A 108 -13.04 -4.77 10.53
C TYR A 108 -12.96 -3.54 9.62
N TYR A 109 -12.98 -3.78 8.31
CA TYR A 109 -13.08 -2.76 7.28
C TYR A 109 -14.27 -3.06 6.37
N LEU A 110 -15.00 -2.02 5.96
CA LEU A 110 -15.98 -2.11 4.88
C LEU A 110 -15.38 -1.45 3.65
N LEU A 111 -15.27 -2.22 2.57
CA LEU A 111 -14.58 -1.79 1.36
C LEU A 111 -15.59 -1.37 0.29
N ASP A 112 -15.27 -0.29 -0.42
CA ASP A 112 -15.96 0.11 -1.64
C ASP A 112 -15.05 0.93 -2.58
N THR A 113 -15.60 1.36 -3.71
CA THR A 113 -14.90 2.07 -4.80
C THR A 113 -14.91 3.60 -4.62
N LYS A 114 -15.14 4.09 -3.40
CA LYS A 114 -15.29 5.52 -3.07
C LYS A 114 -14.19 5.98 -2.11
N GLY A 115 -14.08 7.30 -1.93
CA GLY A 115 -13.10 7.86 -1.00
C GLY A 115 -11.65 7.92 -1.54
N PHE A 116 -11.46 7.84 -2.85
CA PHE A 116 -10.17 8.07 -3.51
C PHE A 116 -10.38 8.60 -4.94
N GLU A 117 -9.34 9.19 -5.54
CA GLU A 117 -9.34 9.70 -6.92
C GLU A 117 -9.83 8.59 -7.88
N PRO A 118 -10.93 8.83 -8.63
CA PRO A 118 -11.38 7.87 -9.63
C PRO A 118 -10.27 7.61 -10.66
N ASN A 119 -10.08 6.34 -11.02
CA ASN A 119 -9.04 5.92 -11.96
C ASN A 119 -9.63 4.97 -13.01
N VAL A 120 -8.81 4.50 -13.95
CA VAL A 120 -9.26 3.70 -15.10
C VAL A 120 -9.90 2.36 -14.71
N PHE A 121 -9.72 1.90 -13.47
CA PHE A 121 -10.33 0.68 -12.95
C PHE A 121 -11.73 0.92 -12.38
N THR A 122 -12.01 2.13 -11.89
CA THR A 122 -13.26 2.47 -11.19
C THR A 122 -14.18 3.37 -12.01
N LYS A 123 -13.66 4.09 -13.02
CA LYS A 123 -14.41 5.08 -13.80
C LYS A 123 -14.03 5.08 -15.29
N GLN A 124 -15.02 5.41 -16.12
CA GLN A 124 -14.83 5.74 -17.53
C GLN A 124 -14.35 7.19 -17.70
N PHE A 125 -13.32 7.36 -18.52
CA PHE A 125 -12.73 8.62 -18.94
C PHE A 125 -12.89 8.75 -20.45
N PRO A 126 -13.52 9.85 -20.92
CA PRO A 126 -13.70 10.12 -22.34
C PRO A 126 -12.40 10.00 -23.14
N GLY A 127 -12.41 9.19 -24.20
CA GLY A 127 -11.27 8.97 -25.09
C GLY A 127 -10.17 8.03 -24.55
N VAL A 128 -10.30 7.55 -23.31
CA VAL A 128 -9.32 6.64 -22.69
C VAL A 128 -9.86 5.21 -22.64
N ASN A 129 -11.08 5.03 -22.10
CA ASN A 129 -11.65 3.71 -21.86
C ASN A 129 -13.18 3.67 -22.11
N ASP A 130 -13.66 4.45 -23.08
CA ASP A 130 -15.09 4.64 -23.41
C ASP A 130 -15.89 3.34 -23.57
N ALA A 131 -15.27 2.33 -24.17
CA ALA A 131 -15.90 1.04 -24.47
C ALA A 131 -15.33 -0.12 -23.63
N ALA A 132 -14.40 0.16 -22.72
CA ALA A 132 -13.80 -0.87 -21.88
C ALA A 132 -14.76 -1.28 -20.77
N MET A 133 -14.72 -2.55 -20.40
CA MET A 133 -15.33 -3.01 -19.16
C MET A 133 -14.46 -2.55 -17.99
N LEU A 134 -15.05 -1.86 -17.01
CA LEU A 134 -14.34 -1.41 -15.82
C LEU A 134 -14.12 -2.58 -14.88
N THR A 135 -12.95 -2.62 -14.24
CA THR A 135 -12.56 -3.71 -13.32
C THR A 135 -13.42 -3.75 -12.07
N ALA A 136 -13.65 -2.60 -11.43
CA ALA A 136 -14.31 -2.53 -10.12
C ALA A 136 -15.77 -2.01 -10.18
N THR A 137 -16.27 -1.71 -11.38
CA THR A 137 -17.63 -1.18 -11.58
C THR A 137 -18.28 -1.67 -12.86
N GLY A 138 -17.74 -2.73 -13.47
CA GLY A 138 -18.27 -3.34 -14.70
C GLY A 138 -19.06 -4.63 -14.50
N PHE A 139 -19.05 -5.19 -13.28
CA PHE A 139 -19.71 -6.45 -12.96
C PHE A 139 -21.25 -6.36 -13.01
N ASP A 140 -21.91 -7.40 -13.52
CA ASP A 140 -23.37 -7.60 -13.53
C ASP A 140 -24.18 -6.29 -13.73
N CYS A 141 -24.13 -5.73 -14.94
CA CYS A 141 -24.76 -4.44 -15.27
C CYS A 141 -24.21 -3.21 -14.52
N GLY A 142 -22.97 -3.28 -14.06
CA GLY A 142 -22.31 -2.15 -13.38
C GLY A 142 -22.65 -2.05 -11.90
N LEU A 143 -22.95 -3.17 -11.24
CA LEU A 143 -22.93 -3.24 -9.78
C LEU A 143 -21.58 -2.76 -9.26
N ALA A 144 -21.61 -1.91 -8.25
CA ALA A 144 -20.39 -1.43 -7.60
C ALA A 144 -19.69 -2.57 -6.86
N THR A 145 -18.37 -2.70 -7.01
CA THR A 145 -17.57 -3.59 -6.18
C THR A 145 -17.61 -3.15 -4.73
N ILE A 146 -17.82 -4.11 -3.83
CA ILE A 146 -17.82 -3.94 -2.39
C ILE A 146 -17.11 -5.12 -1.73
N GLY A 147 -16.65 -4.93 -0.50
CA GLY A 147 -16.09 -6.02 0.29
C GLY A 147 -16.11 -5.76 1.78
N ALA A 148 -15.56 -6.72 2.52
CA ALA A 148 -15.27 -6.62 3.93
C ALA A 148 -13.95 -7.34 4.24
N GLU A 149 -13.25 -6.80 5.22
CA GLU A 149 -12.12 -7.45 5.88
C GLU A 149 -12.49 -7.64 7.35
N ARG A 150 -12.29 -8.86 7.88
CA ARG A 150 -12.55 -9.19 9.28
C ARG A 150 -11.24 -9.56 9.95
N LEU A 151 -10.89 -8.87 11.04
CA LEU A 151 -9.68 -9.16 11.81
C LEU A 151 -10.10 -9.75 13.16
N VAL A 152 -9.74 -11.01 13.38
CA VAL A 152 -10.06 -11.75 14.59
C VAL A 152 -8.77 -12.16 15.29
N VAL A 153 -8.71 -12.04 16.61
CA VAL A 153 -7.59 -12.57 17.39
C VAL A 153 -7.88 -14.03 17.76
N GLU A 154 -6.94 -14.91 17.46
CA GLU A 154 -7.00 -16.33 17.81
C GLU A 154 -6.48 -16.55 19.24
N PRO A 155 -7.28 -17.15 20.14
CA PRO A 155 -6.85 -17.44 21.51
C PRO A 155 -6.02 -18.73 21.59
N LYS A 156 -4.97 -18.84 20.77
CA LYS A 156 -4.06 -20.00 20.75
C LYS A 156 -3.38 -20.17 22.11
N PRO A 157 -3.28 -21.41 22.64
CA PRO A 157 -2.63 -21.66 23.93
C PRO A 157 -1.18 -21.15 23.95
N GLY A 158 -0.87 -20.27 24.89
CA GLY A 158 0.48 -19.72 25.06
C GLY A 158 0.78 -18.44 24.29
N LEU A 159 -0.13 -17.99 23.41
CA LEU A 159 0.01 -16.72 22.69
C LEU A 159 -0.82 -15.60 23.33
N PRO A 160 -0.41 -14.32 23.16
CA PRO A 160 -1.18 -13.18 23.60
C PRO A 160 -2.55 -13.08 22.92
N THR A 161 -3.52 -12.51 23.62
CA THR A 161 -4.88 -12.24 23.11
C THR A 161 -5.21 -10.74 23.03
N ASP A 162 -4.26 -9.88 23.38
CA ASP A 162 -4.37 -8.43 23.16
C ASP A 162 -3.93 -8.11 21.72
N PRO A 163 -4.80 -7.57 20.85
CA PRO A 163 -4.42 -7.23 19.48
C PRO A 163 -3.42 -6.05 19.39
N ASN A 164 -3.05 -5.43 20.52
CA ASN A 164 -1.94 -4.48 20.61
C ASN A 164 -0.58 -5.16 20.86
N ASP A 165 -0.57 -6.44 21.18
CA ASP A 165 0.64 -7.25 21.25
C ASP A 165 1.03 -7.70 19.83
N VAL A 166 2.30 -7.55 19.48
CA VAL A 166 2.80 -7.88 18.13
C VAL A 166 2.98 -9.39 17.93
N GLU A 167 2.99 -10.15 19.02
CA GLU A 167 3.01 -11.62 19.02
C GLU A 167 1.59 -12.23 19.01
N ALA A 168 0.53 -11.42 19.10
CA ALA A 168 -0.82 -11.92 18.96
C ALA A 168 -1.04 -12.51 17.56
N PHE A 169 -1.71 -13.67 17.51
CA PHE A 169 -2.05 -14.35 16.27
C PHE A 169 -3.39 -13.83 15.74
N ILE A 170 -3.38 -13.19 14.56
CA ILE A 170 -4.55 -12.51 14.03
C ILE A 170 -4.91 -13.08 12.66
N ASP A 171 -6.12 -13.60 12.54
CA ASP A 171 -6.66 -14.07 11.29
C ASP A 171 -7.43 -12.97 10.58
N ILE A 172 -7.18 -12.86 9.29
CA ILE A 172 -7.76 -11.84 8.42
C ILE A 172 -8.52 -12.52 7.30
N PHE A 173 -9.83 -12.27 7.26
CA PHE A 173 -10.72 -12.80 6.23
C PHE A 173 -11.14 -11.69 5.26
N THR A 174 -10.74 -11.85 4.00
CA THR A 174 -11.09 -10.97 2.88
C THR A 174 -12.27 -11.55 2.12
N ASP A 175 -13.34 -10.78 1.97
CA ASP A 175 -14.51 -11.14 1.15
C ASP A 175 -14.91 -9.98 0.25
N ILE A 176 -14.82 -10.17 -1.07
CA ILE A 176 -15.08 -9.13 -2.07
C ILE A 176 -16.02 -9.64 -3.15
N SER A 177 -16.96 -8.80 -3.58
CA SER A 177 -17.83 -9.03 -4.74
C SER A 177 -17.72 -7.88 -5.73
N GLY A 178 -17.53 -8.23 -7.00
CA GLY A 178 -17.44 -7.33 -8.16
C GLY A 178 -16.04 -7.25 -8.80
N LEU A 179 -15.05 -8.00 -8.32
CA LEU A 179 -13.72 -8.09 -8.93
C LEU A 179 -13.53 -9.45 -9.58
N PHE A 180 -13.01 -9.48 -10.81
CA PHE A 180 -12.86 -10.70 -11.60
C PHE A 180 -11.47 -10.82 -12.21
N VAL A 181 -11.11 -12.04 -12.60
CA VAL A 181 -9.93 -12.32 -13.42
C VAL A 181 -10.14 -11.74 -14.82
N ILE A 182 -9.15 -11.00 -15.32
CA ILE A 182 -9.17 -10.47 -16.69
C ILE A 182 -8.13 -11.23 -17.53
N ASN A 183 -8.57 -11.69 -18.70
CA ASN A 183 -7.75 -12.27 -19.77
C ASN A 183 -6.99 -13.56 -19.43
N ASN A 184 -7.33 -14.28 -18.35
CA ASN A 184 -6.60 -15.48 -17.93
C ASN A 184 -5.09 -15.23 -17.70
N GLU A 185 -4.71 -13.96 -17.56
CA GLU A 185 -3.39 -13.52 -17.15
C GLU A 185 -3.37 -13.48 -15.62
N SER A 186 -2.20 -13.69 -15.02
CA SER A 186 -1.95 -13.61 -13.59
C SER A 186 -2.12 -12.16 -13.10
N GLY A 187 -3.36 -11.68 -13.09
CA GLY A 187 -3.74 -10.38 -12.57
C GLY A 187 -4.14 -10.56 -11.11
N TRP A 188 -3.21 -10.29 -10.21
CA TRP A 188 -3.43 -10.39 -8.78
C TRP A 188 -4.08 -9.10 -8.27
N TYR A 189 -4.94 -9.26 -7.28
CA TYR A 189 -5.29 -8.15 -6.39
C TYR A 189 -4.44 -8.29 -5.15
N GLU A 190 -4.07 -7.16 -4.57
CA GLU A 190 -3.29 -7.14 -3.34
C GLU A 190 -4.00 -6.31 -2.29
N GLY A 191 -4.17 -6.90 -1.11
CA GLY A 191 -4.68 -6.21 0.07
C GLY A 191 -3.56 -5.45 0.76
N TRP A 192 -3.88 -4.28 1.30
CA TRP A 192 -2.94 -3.43 2.02
C TRP A 192 -3.55 -2.95 3.32
N MET A 193 -2.97 -3.36 4.44
CA MET A 193 -3.18 -2.67 5.72
C MET A 193 -2.33 -1.41 5.74
N ILE A 194 -2.94 -0.26 6.04
CA ILE A 194 -2.29 1.04 5.93
C ILE A 194 -2.25 1.71 7.29
N HIS A 195 -1.03 2.02 7.72
CA HIS A 195 -0.75 2.88 8.87
C HIS A 195 -0.38 4.28 8.38
N ASP A 196 -1.21 5.28 8.68
CA ASP A 196 -0.86 6.68 8.42
C ASP A 196 0.01 7.22 9.57
N LEU A 197 1.17 7.76 9.21
CA LEU A 197 2.17 8.25 10.16
C LEU A 197 1.55 9.25 11.15
N ARG A 198 1.88 9.08 12.43
CA ARG A 198 1.53 10.01 13.50
C ARG A 198 2.77 10.67 14.05
N VAL A 199 2.66 11.96 14.33
CA VAL A 199 3.74 12.75 14.92
C VAL A 199 4.20 12.10 16.22
N ALA A 200 5.47 11.72 16.23
CA ALA A 200 6.07 10.97 17.33
C ALA A 200 6.12 11.79 18.63
N PRO A 201 6.17 11.12 19.81
CA PRO A 201 6.42 11.78 21.07
C PRO A 201 7.81 12.44 21.12
N ILE A 202 7.93 13.47 21.95
CA ILE A 202 9.19 14.21 22.15
C ILE A 202 10.04 13.51 23.22
N ALA A 203 11.32 13.32 22.95
CA ALA A 203 12.31 12.86 23.93
C ALA A 203 13.59 13.70 23.88
N ALA A 204 14.44 13.53 24.89
CA ALA A 204 15.79 14.07 24.87
C ALA A 204 16.61 13.41 23.74
N PRO A 205 17.46 14.16 23.02
CA PRO A 205 18.33 13.55 22.03
C PRO A 205 19.31 12.59 22.69
N ARG A 206 19.79 11.63 21.91
CA ARG A 206 20.93 10.79 22.25
C ARG A 206 22.21 11.61 22.37
N PRO A 207 23.30 11.04 22.92
CA PRO A 207 24.57 11.76 23.07
C PRO A 207 25.16 12.28 21.75
N ASP A 208 24.85 11.65 20.62
CA ASP A 208 25.26 12.06 19.27
C ASP A 208 24.36 13.15 18.65
N GLY A 209 23.31 13.57 19.37
CA GLY A 209 22.34 14.59 18.93
C GLY A 209 21.15 14.04 18.16
N HIS A 210 21.13 12.74 17.82
CA HIS A 210 20.02 12.12 17.10
C HIS A 210 18.83 11.83 18.02
N ALA A 211 17.63 11.72 17.45
CA ALA A 211 16.44 11.27 18.19
C ALA A 211 16.60 9.82 18.68
N GLN A 212 15.89 9.47 19.76
CA GLN A 212 15.76 8.08 20.24
C GLN A 212 14.71 7.33 19.40
N PHE A 213 14.81 6.00 19.36
CA PHE A 213 13.86 5.14 18.62
C PHE A 213 12.40 5.52 18.92
N GLY A 214 11.60 5.67 17.88
CA GLY A 214 10.18 5.99 17.99
C GLY A 214 9.84 7.41 18.44
N THR A 215 10.83 8.29 18.63
CA THR A 215 10.66 9.67 19.13
C THR A 215 11.20 10.72 18.15
N ILE A 216 10.92 11.99 18.44
CA ILE A 216 11.53 13.17 17.84
C ILE A 216 12.19 14.04 18.91
N THR A 217 13.16 14.89 18.53
CA THR A 217 13.75 15.85 19.46
C THR A 217 12.86 17.08 19.65
N GLY A 218 13.15 17.90 20.67
CA GLY A 218 12.47 19.20 20.83
C GLY A 218 12.70 20.16 19.64
N ALA A 219 13.85 20.08 18.97
CA ALA A 219 14.15 20.88 17.78
C ALA A 219 13.32 20.43 16.57
N ASP A 220 13.17 19.11 16.39
CA ASP A 220 12.29 18.54 15.37
C ASP A 220 10.84 18.98 15.59
N ALA A 221 10.31 18.81 16.81
CA ALA A 221 8.93 19.20 17.12
C ALA A 221 8.67 20.69 16.87
N ALA A 222 9.64 21.56 17.16
CA ALA A 222 9.55 22.99 16.87
C ALA A 222 9.54 23.26 15.35
N ALA A 223 10.39 22.56 14.59
CA ALA A 223 10.44 22.66 13.13
C ALA A 223 9.15 22.15 12.48
N LEU A 224 8.64 20.98 12.91
CA LEU A 224 7.38 20.41 12.42
C LEU A 224 6.18 21.32 12.69
N LYS A 225 6.09 21.89 13.90
CA LYS A 225 5.04 22.85 14.25
C LYS A 225 5.12 24.15 13.44
N ALA A 226 6.28 24.50 12.89
CA ALA A 226 6.45 25.67 12.04
C ALA A 226 6.01 25.43 10.57
N ILE A 227 5.74 24.17 10.18
CA ILE A 227 5.25 23.84 8.84
C ILE A 227 3.76 24.21 8.75
N GLY A 228 3.38 24.87 7.65
CA GLY A 228 1.97 25.12 7.31
C GLY A 228 1.24 25.94 8.37
N THR A 229 0.17 25.36 8.92
CA THR A 229 -0.66 25.96 9.98
C THR A 229 -0.31 25.43 11.38
N GLY A 230 0.76 24.63 11.49
CA GLY A 230 1.21 24.03 12.76
C GLY A 230 0.37 22.85 13.23
N HIS A 231 -0.21 22.10 12.30
CA HIS A 231 -0.98 20.88 12.60
C HIS A 231 -0.09 19.74 13.16
N ASN A 232 1.18 19.68 12.73
CA ASN A 232 2.09 18.61 13.10
C ASN A 232 2.58 18.76 14.55
N VAL A 233 1.80 18.21 15.49
CA VAL A 233 2.11 18.12 16.93
C VAL A 233 1.94 16.67 17.42
N PRO A 234 2.69 16.23 18.44
CA PRO A 234 2.69 14.84 18.89
C PRO A 234 1.30 14.22 19.07
N GLY A 235 1.12 13.00 18.56
CA GLY A 235 -0.11 12.21 18.60
C GLY A 235 -1.11 12.49 17.46
N GLN A 236 -0.99 13.62 16.77
CA GLN A 236 -1.79 13.91 15.56
C GLN A 236 -1.26 13.13 14.35
N PHE A 237 -2.08 13.01 13.31
CA PHE A 237 -1.59 12.53 12.02
C PHE A 237 -0.56 13.52 11.48
N PHE A 238 0.57 12.99 11.00
CA PHE A 238 1.55 13.79 10.31
C PHE A 238 1.01 14.19 8.93
N THR A 239 1.19 15.46 8.58
CA THR A 239 0.85 16.00 7.26
C THR A 239 2.08 16.62 6.62
N MET A 240 2.37 16.27 5.36
CA MET A 240 3.54 16.75 4.62
C MET A 240 3.56 18.27 4.45
N ASP A 241 2.39 18.92 4.46
CA ASP A 241 2.25 20.38 4.30
C ASP A 241 1.92 21.13 5.60
N GLY A 242 1.85 20.43 6.73
CA GLY A 242 1.57 21.00 8.06
C GLY A 242 0.17 21.62 8.20
N ARG A 243 -0.76 21.29 7.29
CA ARG A 243 -2.16 21.73 7.32
C ARG A 243 -3.06 20.67 7.94
N ASP A 244 -4.37 20.94 7.96
CA ASP A 244 -5.35 19.95 8.37
C ASP A 244 -5.25 18.68 7.52
N ILE A 245 -5.64 17.57 8.14
CA ILE A 245 -5.58 16.23 7.55
C ILE A 245 -6.41 16.21 6.27
N HIS A 246 -5.76 15.81 5.19
CA HIS A 246 -6.37 15.55 3.90
C HIS A 246 -6.07 14.10 3.54
N LEU A 247 -6.97 13.21 3.95
CA LEU A 247 -6.96 11.79 3.54
C LEU A 247 -7.36 11.69 2.05
N PRO A 248 -7.12 10.53 1.41
CA PRO A 248 -7.68 10.25 0.09
C PRO A 248 -9.14 10.62 -0.06
N ARG A 249 -9.49 11.22 -1.20
CA ARG A 249 -10.88 11.57 -1.54
C ARG A 249 -11.09 11.61 -3.05
N GLU A 250 -12.37 11.55 -3.45
CA GLU A 250 -12.76 11.53 -4.88
C GLU A 250 -12.43 12.81 -5.66
N THR A 251 -12.18 13.91 -4.96
CA THR A 251 -11.81 15.21 -5.57
C THR A 251 -10.31 15.40 -5.67
N ASP A 252 -9.51 14.41 -5.27
CA ASP A 252 -8.07 14.41 -5.55
C ASP A 252 -7.82 14.32 -7.07
N GLN A 253 -6.69 14.88 -7.50
CA GLN A 253 -6.24 14.89 -8.87
C GLN A 253 -4.71 14.86 -8.93
N PHE A 254 -4.14 13.71 -9.25
CA PHE A 254 -2.69 13.56 -9.39
C PHE A 254 -2.18 14.32 -10.62
N PRO A 255 -1.02 15.02 -10.56
CA PRO A 255 -0.17 15.23 -9.37
C PRO A 255 -0.53 16.50 -8.57
N SER A 256 -1.57 17.23 -8.95
CA SER A 256 -1.88 18.58 -8.43
C SER A 256 -2.45 18.63 -7.00
N THR A 257 -3.32 17.71 -6.63
CA THR A 257 -3.97 17.65 -5.31
C THR A 257 -4.07 16.19 -4.93
N GLN A 258 -3.39 15.82 -3.84
CA GLN A 258 -3.34 14.45 -3.34
C GLN A 258 -3.38 14.51 -1.82
N THR A 259 -3.68 13.37 -1.20
CA THR A 259 -3.53 13.14 0.24
C THR A 259 -2.25 13.78 0.79
N ASN A 260 -2.33 14.42 1.95
CA ASN A 260 -1.16 15.01 2.61
C ASN A 260 -0.60 14.16 3.76
N VAL A 261 -1.21 13.01 4.07
CA VAL A 261 -0.65 12.04 5.02
C VAL A 261 0.40 11.13 4.38
N VAL A 262 1.22 10.50 5.22
CA VAL A 262 2.28 9.57 4.80
C VAL A 262 1.90 8.14 5.19
N PRO A 263 1.54 7.26 4.24
CA PRO A 263 1.13 5.90 4.54
C PRO A 263 2.31 4.91 4.54
N ILE A 264 2.34 4.04 5.54
CA ILE A 264 3.09 2.78 5.53
C ILE A 264 2.12 1.69 5.07
N GLN A 265 2.45 1.00 3.99
CA GLN A 265 1.59 -0.02 3.38
C GLN A 265 2.17 -1.40 3.67
N LEU A 266 1.44 -2.17 4.46
CA LEU A 266 1.73 -3.56 4.73
C LEU A 266 0.91 -4.45 3.81
N SER A 267 1.59 -5.31 3.06
CA SER A 267 0.95 -6.27 2.16
C SER A 267 0.21 -7.33 2.96
N MET A 268 -0.99 -7.65 2.51
CA MET A 268 -1.79 -8.79 2.96
C MET A 268 -1.83 -9.89 1.90
N GLY A 269 -0.77 -9.92 1.09
CA GLY A 269 -0.59 -10.88 0.03
C GLY A 269 -1.44 -10.60 -1.21
N ALA A 270 -0.96 -11.21 -2.28
CA ALA A 270 -1.65 -11.27 -3.55
C ALA A 270 -2.67 -12.42 -3.54
N TYR A 271 -3.91 -12.15 -3.95
CA TYR A 271 -4.95 -13.16 -4.12
C TYR A 271 -5.61 -13.06 -5.49
N ASN A 272 -6.12 -14.20 -5.94
CA ASN A 272 -6.92 -14.30 -7.16
C ASN A 272 -8.40 -14.24 -6.82
N CYS A 273 -9.15 -13.58 -7.69
CA CYS A 273 -10.60 -13.66 -7.69
C CYS A 273 -11.05 -14.83 -8.58
N LEU A 274 -12.29 -15.26 -8.42
CA LEU A 274 -12.94 -16.20 -9.31
C LEU A 274 -13.50 -15.47 -10.53
N GLN A 275 -13.69 -16.20 -11.62
CA GLN A 275 -14.18 -15.61 -12.88
C GLN A 275 -15.59 -15.00 -12.73
N GLN A 276 -16.38 -15.50 -11.77
CA GLN A 276 -17.72 -15.03 -11.44
C GLN A 276 -17.72 -13.77 -10.55
N SER A 277 -16.56 -13.13 -10.41
CA SER A 277 -16.38 -11.81 -9.80
C SER A 277 -16.42 -11.77 -8.28
N ASP A 278 -16.06 -12.85 -7.60
CA ASP A 278 -15.91 -12.94 -6.15
C ASP A 278 -14.48 -13.29 -5.75
N CYS A 279 -13.97 -12.71 -4.65
CA CYS A 279 -12.65 -12.98 -4.10
C CYS A 279 -12.79 -13.28 -2.62
N HIS A 280 -12.22 -14.40 -2.20
CA HIS A 280 -12.25 -14.89 -0.83
C HIS A 280 -10.86 -15.33 -0.46
N ALA A 281 -10.28 -14.73 0.58
CA ALA A 281 -8.94 -15.06 1.06
C ALA A 281 -8.90 -15.10 2.58
N TYR A 282 -7.91 -15.84 3.09
CA TYR A 282 -7.55 -15.95 4.49
C TYR A 282 -6.07 -15.64 4.60
N TRP A 283 -5.69 -14.89 5.63
CA TRP A 283 -4.33 -14.44 5.88
C TRP A 283 -4.03 -14.39 7.36
N GLU A 284 -2.80 -14.71 7.73
CA GLU A 284 -2.29 -14.63 9.10
C GLU A 284 -1.49 -13.33 9.28
N PHE A 285 -1.82 -12.56 10.30
CA PHE A 285 -1.07 -11.38 10.72
C PHE A 285 -0.43 -11.62 12.09
N ASN A 286 0.89 -11.61 12.11
CA ASN A 286 1.73 -11.70 13.31
C ASN A 286 3.12 -11.09 12.99
N TYR A 287 4.07 -11.10 13.92
CA TYR A 287 5.40 -10.53 13.68
C TYR A 287 6.17 -11.14 12.47
N THR A 288 5.88 -12.38 12.06
CA THR A 288 6.55 -13.03 10.91
C THR A 288 6.01 -12.50 9.57
N THR A 289 4.74 -12.10 9.52
CA THR A 289 4.11 -11.52 8.32
C THR A 289 4.02 -9.99 8.35
N ASN A 290 4.33 -9.37 9.49
CA ASN A 290 4.28 -7.92 9.71
C ASN A 290 5.50 -7.15 9.12
N TRP A 291 5.76 -7.39 7.83
CA TRP A 291 6.91 -6.86 7.10
C TRP A 291 6.45 -6.06 5.87
N VAL A 292 7.06 -4.91 5.63
CA VAL A 292 6.71 -3.99 4.54
C VAL A 292 7.78 -3.96 3.47
N HIS A 293 7.37 -3.64 2.24
CA HIS A 293 8.28 -3.55 1.10
C HIS A 293 9.40 -2.52 1.37
N PRO A 294 10.56 -2.64 0.70
CA PRO A 294 11.66 -1.73 0.93
C PRO A 294 11.30 -0.32 0.46
N LEU A 295 11.25 0.61 1.41
CA LEU A 295 10.77 1.98 1.17
C LEU A 295 11.60 2.73 0.12
N TYR A 296 12.86 2.37 -0.08
CA TYR A 296 13.71 2.95 -1.13
C TYR A 296 13.18 2.69 -2.56
N GLU A 297 12.20 1.83 -2.77
CA GLU A 297 11.55 1.63 -4.07
C GLU A 297 10.52 2.73 -4.42
N LEU A 298 9.99 3.46 -3.43
CA LEU A 298 8.93 4.46 -3.64
C LEU A 298 9.25 5.54 -4.69
N PRO A 299 10.47 6.06 -4.83
CA PRO A 299 10.82 6.98 -5.93
C PRO A 299 10.66 6.35 -7.33
N PHE A 300 10.62 5.02 -7.44
CA PHE A 300 10.62 4.28 -8.70
C PHE A 300 9.26 3.66 -9.05
N THR A 301 8.22 3.92 -8.27
CA THR A 301 6.85 3.42 -8.54
C THR A 301 6.02 4.41 -9.38
N GLY A 302 6.44 5.68 -9.46
CA GLY A 302 5.70 6.77 -10.11
C GLY A 302 4.56 7.36 -9.27
N GLY A 303 4.41 6.97 -8.00
CA GLY A 303 3.33 7.45 -7.13
C GLY A 303 3.63 8.73 -6.34
N ILE A 304 4.87 9.19 -6.36
CA ILE A 304 5.29 10.42 -5.69
C ILE A 304 5.31 11.56 -6.73
N PRO A 305 4.76 12.75 -6.43
CA PRO A 305 4.80 13.88 -7.35
C PRO A 305 6.23 14.17 -7.85
N GLY A 306 6.41 14.25 -9.17
CA GLY A 306 7.70 14.45 -9.82
C GLY A 306 8.46 13.16 -10.14
N SER A 307 8.13 12.02 -9.52
CA SER A 307 8.84 10.76 -9.76
C SER A 307 8.41 10.08 -11.07
N PHE A 308 7.15 10.25 -11.47
CA PHE A 308 6.67 9.83 -12.78
C PHE A 308 7.35 10.63 -13.91
N GLU A 309 7.40 11.96 -13.78
CA GLU A 309 8.00 12.86 -14.77
C GLU A 309 9.51 12.67 -14.92
N ALA A 310 10.18 12.17 -13.87
CA ALA A 310 11.59 11.80 -13.93
C ALA A 310 11.86 10.61 -14.86
N GLY A 311 10.83 9.85 -15.28
CA GLY A 311 10.96 8.73 -16.20
C GLY A 311 11.73 7.54 -15.61
N GLN A 312 11.72 7.40 -14.27
CA GLN A 312 12.46 6.37 -13.54
C GLN A 312 11.57 5.24 -13.01
N VAL A 313 10.33 5.13 -13.49
CA VAL A 313 9.42 4.05 -13.07
C VAL A 313 10.04 2.69 -13.43
N GLY A 314 10.21 1.81 -12.43
CA GLY A 314 10.86 0.51 -12.57
C GLY A 314 12.39 0.56 -12.75
N ALA A 315 13.04 1.71 -12.56
CA ALA A 315 14.48 1.86 -12.76
C ALA A 315 15.33 1.22 -11.65
N LEU A 316 14.73 0.93 -10.49
CA LEU A 316 15.33 0.19 -9.39
C LEU A 316 14.39 -0.94 -8.99
N SER A 317 14.95 -2.13 -8.82
CA SER A 317 14.22 -3.34 -8.43
C SER A 317 14.95 -3.99 -7.26
N SER A 318 14.23 -4.33 -6.19
CA SER A 318 14.76 -4.98 -4.98
C SER A 318 15.04 -6.47 -5.14
N LEU A 319 15.12 -6.98 -6.38
CA LEU A 319 15.41 -8.39 -6.66
C LEU A 319 16.63 -8.92 -5.90
N ILE A 320 17.64 -8.06 -5.70
CA ILE A 320 18.81 -8.38 -4.88
C ILE A 320 18.74 -7.53 -3.59
N PRO A 321 18.40 -8.12 -2.43
CA PRO A 321 18.16 -7.40 -1.19
C PRO A 321 19.42 -6.66 -0.74
N GLY A 322 19.27 -5.51 -0.11
CA GLY A 322 20.35 -4.69 0.43
C GLY A 322 19.79 -3.40 1.02
N SER A 323 20.66 -2.53 1.54
CA SER A 323 20.25 -1.32 2.25
C SER A 323 19.90 -0.13 1.35
N GLY A 324 19.49 -0.41 0.11
CA GLY A 324 19.09 0.60 -0.87
C GLY A 324 20.26 1.32 -1.57
N PRO A 325 19.98 2.37 -2.36
CA PRO A 325 20.98 3.04 -3.21
C PRO A 325 22.17 3.66 -2.47
N SER A 326 21.99 4.11 -1.23
CA SER A 326 23.05 4.66 -0.36
C SER A 326 23.76 3.59 0.47
N GLY A 327 23.29 2.35 0.42
CA GLY A 327 23.72 1.27 1.29
C GLY A 327 24.62 0.24 0.60
N ILE A 328 24.58 -0.97 1.15
CA ILE A 328 25.30 -2.14 0.68
C ILE A 328 24.62 -2.69 -0.57
N LYS A 329 25.42 -2.91 -1.61
CA LYS A 329 24.98 -3.56 -2.84
C LYS A 329 25.38 -5.03 -2.80
N ASN A 330 24.38 -5.89 -2.79
CA ASN A 330 24.61 -7.32 -2.70
C ASN A 330 24.79 -8.00 -4.05
N SER A 331 25.44 -9.16 -4.02
CA SER A 331 25.71 -9.97 -5.21
C SER A 331 24.48 -10.82 -5.55
N PRO A 332 24.01 -10.84 -6.81
CA PRO A 332 22.93 -11.72 -7.24
C PRO A 332 23.26 -13.21 -7.13
N ILE A 333 24.55 -13.57 -7.10
CA ILE A 333 24.99 -14.95 -6.92
C ILE A 333 24.74 -15.43 -5.48
N THR A 334 24.93 -14.52 -4.52
CA THR A 334 24.81 -14.81 -3.09
C THR A 334 23.37 -14.59 -2.60
N TYR A 335 22.75 -13.47 -3.02
CA TYR A 335 21.48 -12.98 -2.52
C TYR A 335 20.35 -13.02 -3.56
N GLY A 336 20.57 -13.53 -4.78
CA GLY A 336 19.52 -13.70 -5.80
C GLY A 336 18.99 -15.14 -5.86
N ASP A 337 17.78 -15.36 -6.42
CA ASP A 337 17.00 -16.62 -6.47
C ASP A 337 17.71 -17.81 -7.13
N ASN A 338 18.75 -18.34 -6.48
CA ASN A 338 19.52 -19.49 -6.94
C ASN A 338 18.68 -20.78 -6.84
N PRO A 339 18.30 -21.40 -7.98
CA PRO A 339 17.44 -22.58 -7.99
C PRO A 339 18.16 -23.84 -7.49
N ASN A 340 19.49 -23.84 -7.39
CA ASN A 340 20.26 -25.04 -7.11
C ASN A 340 20.50 -25.30 -5.61
N THR A 341 20.12 -24.38 -4.71
CA THR A 341 20.26 -24.48 -3.24
C THR A 341 21.67 -24.82 -2.69
N ILE A 342 22.68 -24.96 -3.56
CA ILE A 342 24.04 -25.37 -3.23
C ILE A 342 24.93 -24.14 -3.35
N GLY A 343 25.22 -23.51 -2.22
CA GLY A 343 26.05 -22.31 -2.09
C GLY A 343 26.51 -22.10 -0.64
N VAL A 344 27.46 -21.18 -0.44
CA VAL A 344 28.23 -20.95 0.82
C VAL A 344 27.35 -20.54 2.01
N LEU A 345 26.07 -20.24 1.78
CA LEU A 345 25.05 -19.97 2.79
C LEU A 345 24.00 -21.08 2.72
N ALA A 346 23.96 -21.93 3.75
CA ALA A 346 22.80 -22.75 4.03
C ALA A 346 21.58 -21.81 4.19
N ALA A 347 20.48 -22.10 3.49
CA ALA A 347 19.31 -21.25 3.18
C ALA A 347 19.29 -20.58 1.80
N SER A 348 20.30 -20.76 0.94
CA SER A 348 20.17 -20.40 -0.48
C SER A 348 19.17 -21.34 -1.18
N GLY A 349 18.20 -20.78 -1.92
CA GLY A 349 17.14 -21.49 -2.66
C GLY A 349 16.15 -20.48 -3.26
N PRO A 350 15.10 -20.87 -4.01
CA PRO A 350 13.98 -19.96 -4.31
C PRO A 350 13.36 -19.38 -3.03
N ARG A 351 12.76 -18.19 -3.12
CA ARG A 351 11.99 -17.59 -2.02
C ARG A 351 10.91 -18.57 -1.56
N ASP A 352 10.86 -18.77 -0.24
CA ASP A 352 9.90 -19.64 0.42
C ASP A 352 9.59 -19.02 1.79
N PRO A 353 8.49 -18.24 1.91
CA PRO A 353 8.15 -17.54 3.14
C PRO A 353 7.87 -18.52 4.30
N ASP A 354 7.49 -19.77 3.99
CA ASP A 354 7.21 -20.81 4.99
C ASP A 354 8.47 -21.24 5.76
N LYS A 355 9.67 -20.83 5.30
CA LYS A 355 10.92 -21.08 6.01
C LYS A 355 11.18 -20.14 7.16
N PHE A 356 10.40 -19.08 7.36
CA PHE A 356 10.63 -18.11 8.44
C PHE A 356 10.74 -18.80 9.82
N GLU A 357 9.91 -19.83 10.04
CA GLU A 357 9.80 -20.56 11.31
C GLU A 357 10.64 -21.84 11.38
N ALA A 358 11.60 -22.03 10.46
CA ALA A 358 12.43 -23.23 10.50
C ALA A 358 13.21 -23.33 11.83
N ASP A 359 13.14 -24.50 12.48
CA ASP A 359 13.86 -24.82 13.73
C ASP A 359 15.38 -24.71 13.59
N ILE A 360 15.88 -24.86 12.37
CA ILE A 360 17.29 -24.73 12.04
C ILE A 360 17.48 -23.36 11.41
N ASP A 361 18.15 -22.46 12.13
CA ASP A 361 18.49 -21.10 11.68
C ASP A 361 19.05 -21.04 10.26
N SER A 362 19.94 -21.99 9.92
CA SER A 362 20.54 -22.11 8.58
C SER A 362 19.57 -22.58 7.49
N GLN A 363 18.29 -22.76 7.80
CA GLN A 363 17.21 -23.08 6.88
C GLN A 363 16.17 -21.96 6.82
N ARG A 364 16.23 -20.96 7.72
CA ARG A 364 15.32 -19.81 7.70
C ARG A 364 15.51 -18.97 6.44
N GLU A 365 14.44 -18.29 6.00
CA GLU A 365 14.48 -17.52 4.74
C GLU A 365 15.65 -16.53 4.71
N PHE A 366 16.49 -16.63 3.67
CA PHE A 366 17.71 -15.82 3.51
C PHE A 366 17.49 -14.55 2.65
N ARG A 367 16.30 -14.35 2.06
CA ARG A 367 16.00 -13.22 1.16
C ARG A 367 14.92 -12.30 1.69
N MET A 368 15.29 -11.57 2.73
CA MET A 368 14.45 -10.62 3.42
C MET A 368 14.47 -9.26 2.69
N ARG A 369 13.82 -9.20 1.52
CA ARG A 369 13.66 -7.93 0.78
C ARG A 369 12.81 -6.91 1.53
N PHE A 370 12.02 -7.37 2.50
CA PHE A 370 11.13 -6.57 3.31
C PHE A 370 11.84 -6.10 4.59
N ILE A 371 11.22 -5.15 5.29
CA ILE A 371 11.65 -4.71 6.61
C ILE A 371 10.46 -4.76 7.60
N PRO A 372 10.69 -4.96 8.90
CA PRO A 372 9.63 -4.90 9.90
C PRO A 372 8.87 -3.56 9.85
N SER A 373 7.55 -3.57 10.04
CA SER A 373 6.71 -2.37 9.86
C SER A 373 7.02 -1.21 10.82
N GLY A 374 7.47 -1.51 12.04
CA GLY A 374 7.96 -0.52 13.01
C GLY A 374 9.32 0.06 12.61
N LEU A 375 10.20 -0.73 11.98
CA LEU A 375 11.45 -0.22 11.38
C LEU A 375 11.14 0.72 10.20
N ALA A 376 10.13 0.38 9.39
CA ALA A 376 9.68 1.28 8.33
C ALA A 376 9.11 2.59 8.87
N ARG A 377 8.39 2.54 10.01
CA ARG A 377 7.98 3.75 10.73
C ARG A 377 9.18 4.57 11.16
N GLU A 378 10.20 3.94 11.71
CA GLU A 378 11.43 4.62 12.14
C GLU A 378 12.14 5.34 10.97
N ILE A 379 12.26 4.68 9.81
CA ILE A 379 12.78 5.29 8.58
C ILE A 379 11.94 6.50 8.17
N TYR A 380 10.62 6.40 8.23
CA TYR A 380 9.75 7.54 7.95
C TYR A 380 9.88 8.68 8.96
N LEU A 381 10.18 8.39 10.24
CA LEU A 381 10.49 9.45 11.19
C LEU A 381 11.75 10.21 10.75
N ASP A 382 12.81 9.52 10.32
CA ASP A 382 14.02 10.17 9.80
C ASP A 382 13.74 11.00 8.54
N VAL A 383 12.91 10.49 7.63
CA VAL A 383 12.59 11.20 6.38
C VAL A 383 11.70 12.42 6.63
N TYR A 384 10.63 12.28 7.41
CA TYR A 384 9.54 13.26 7.46
C TYR A 384 9.47 14.06 8.76
N GLU A 385 9.87 13.47 9.90
CA GLU A 385 9.65 14.08 11.21
C GLU A 385 10.92 14.66 11.85
N ARG A 386 12.06 13.99 11.68
CA ARG A 386 13.37 14.37 12.26
C ARG A 386 14.12 15.35 11.38
N VAL A 387 13.40 16.38 10.94
CA VAL A 387 13.88 17.38 9.97
C VAL A 387 15.06 18.22 10.48
N ALA A 388 15.29 18.26 11.80
CA ALA A 388 16.41 18.96 12.41
C ALA A 388 17.50 17.99 12.93
N SER A 389 17.12 16.83 13.45
CA SER A 389 18.05 15.87 14.06
C SER A 389 18.56 14.77 13.12
N PHE A 390 17.97 14.62 11.93
CA PHE A 390 18.46 13.72 10.88
C PHE A 390 18.71 14.52 9.60
N GLU A 391 19.96 14.52 9.12
CA GLU A 391 20.40 15.11 7.84
C GLU A 391 19.67 16.39 7.40
N PRO A 392 19.72 17.48 8.18
CA PRO A 392 18.96 18.70 7.90
C PRO A 392 19.34 19.28 6.52
N GLY A 393 18.32 19.53 5.70
CA GLY A 393 18.47 20.13 4.36
C GLY A 393 18.75 19.14 3.22
N VAL A 394 18.90 17.84 3.49
CA VAL A 394 19.02 16.81 2.44
C VAL A 394 17.65 16.56 1.78
N PRO A 395 17.53 16.66 0.45
CA PRO A 395 16.24 16.51 -0.24
C PRO A 395 15.90 15.03 -0.53
N PHE A 396 14.62 14.80 -0.86
CA PHE A 396 14.16 13.54 -1.45
C PHE A 396 14.72 13.35 -2.88
N PRO A 397 15.06 12.13 -3.33
CA PRO A 397 14.96 10.85 -2.62
C PRO A 397 16.19 10.50 -1.77
N GLN A 398 17.27 11.29 -1.83
CA GLN A 398 18.53 10.98 -1.15
C GLN A 398 18.33 10.75 0.36
N ARG A 399 17.57 11.63 1.02
CA ARG A 399 17.23 11.50 2.45
C ARG A 399 16.55 10.17 2.80
N LEU A 400 15.70 9.64 1.91
CA LEU A 400 15.03 8.34 2.10
C LEU A 400 16.03 7.19 1.99
N PHE A 401 16.96 7.27 1.03
CA PHE A 401 18.00 6.25 0.89
C PHE A 401 18.94 6.23 2.08
N ASP A 402 19.32 7.40 2.59
CA ASP A 402 20.20 7.54 3.74
C ASP A 402 19.51 7.08 5.04
N ALA A 403 18.24 7.46 5.24
CA ALA A 403 17.42 6.98 6.37
C ALA A 403 17.27 5.46 6.35
N TYR A 404 16.90 4.88 5.21
CA TYR A 404 16.79 3.43 5.08
C TYR A 404 18.10 2.73 5.44
N ALA A 405 19.23 3.20 4.89
CA ALA A 405 20.53 2.60 5.16
C ALA A 405 20.99 2.80 6.62
N ALA A 406 20.67 3.93 7.23
CA ALA A 406 21.01 4.22 8.62
C ALA A 406 20.25 3.32 9.59
N GLU A 407 18.94 3.16 9.39
CA GLU A 407 18.09 2.40 10.30
C GLU A 407 18.24 0.90 10.11
N VAL A 408 18.43 0.41 8.88
CA VAL A 408 18.79 -1.01 8.65
C VAL A 408 20.09 -1.37 9.37
N ARG A 409 21.11 -0.51 9.33
CA ARG A 409 22.41 -0.76 9.99
C ARG A 409 22.30 -0.94 11.51
N ARG A 410 21.25 -0.44 12.15
CA ARG A 410 21.04 -0.59 13.60
C ARG A 410 20.62 -2.00 14.00
N VAL A 411 19.94 -2.69 13.08
CA VAL A 411 19.35 -4.01 13.29
C VAL A 411 20.20 -5.09 12.63
N ASP A 412 20.81 -4.79 11.49
CA ASP A 412 21.75 -5.65 10.75
C ASP A 412 23.01 -5.92 11.59
N GLN A 413 23.11 -7.13 12.14
CA GLN A 413 24.18 -7.54 13.05
C GLN A 413 25.41 -8.05 12.30
N ASN A 414 25.22 -8.57 11.09
CA ASN A 414 26.28 -9.13 10.27
C ASN A 414 26.86 -8.13 9.24
N ASN A 415 26.24 -6.95 9.14
CA ASN A 415 26.61 -5.83 8.27
C ASN A 415 26.59 -6.20 6.77
N ASP A 416 25.54 -6.91 6.33
CA ASP A 416 25.30 -7.25 4.93
C ASP A 416 24.20 -6.41 4.25
N GLY A 417 23.59 -5.49 4.99
CA GLY A 417 22.58 -4.55 4.54
C GLY A 417 21.19 -5.15 4.42
N VAL A 418 20.94 -6.32 5.00
CA VAL A 418 19.65 -7.02 5.01
C VAL A 418 19.28 -7.32 6.46
N ILE A 419 17.98 -7.38 6.76
CA ILE A 419 17.49 -7.84 8.06
C ILE A 419 17.04 -9.29 7.90
N SER A 420 17.86 -10.25 8.32
CA SER A 420 17.51 -11.67 8.30
C SER A 420 16.30 -11.99 9.21
N ALA A 421 15.69 -13.16 9.05
CA ALA A 421 14.63 -13.63 9.94
C ALA A 421 15.08 -13.66 11.41
N ILE A 422 16.36 -13.96 11.67
CA ILE A 422 16.94 -13.98 13.02
C ILE A 422 17.14 -12.56 13.54
N GLU A 423 17.71 -11.66 12.73
CA GLU A 423 17.96 -10.27 13.16
C GLU A 423 16.66 -9.49 13.40
N GLY A 424 15.60 -9.83 12.66
CA GLY A 424 14.26 -9.25 12.81
C GLY A 424 13.32 -10.07 13.70
N ASP A 425 13.72 -11.23 14.21
CA ASP A 425 12.91 -12.05 15.12
C ASP A 425 12.50 -11.20 16.33
N VAL A 426 11.24 -11.33 16.80
CA VAL A 426 10.70 -10.50 17.88
C VAL A 426 11.47 -10.67 19.18
N ASP A 427 12.03 -11.85 19.44
CA ASP A 427 12.82 -12.16 20.63
C ASP A 427 14.29 -11.74 20.52
N SER A 428 14.75 -11.38 19.32
CA SER A 428 16.15 -10.99 19.10
C SER A 428 16.44 -9.59 19.65
N ALA A 429 17.61 -9.45 20.27
CA ALA A 429 18.12 -8.16 20.71
C ALA A 429 18.74 -7.37 19.54
N SER A 430 18.46 -6.08 19.43
CA SER A 430 19.15 -5.17 18.48
C SER A 430 19.10 -3.70 18.92
N ASP A 431 19.96 -2.85 18.36
CA ASP A 431 20.07 -1.40 18.68
C ASP A 431 20.11 -1.07 20.20
N GLY A 432 20.63 -1.99 21.03
CA GLY A 432 20.71 -1.84 22.49
C GLY A 432 19.43 -2.16 23.27
N PHE A 433 18.42 -2.73 22.63
CA PHE A 433 17.20 -3.24 23.26
C PHE A 433 17.29 -4.74 23.53
N GLU A 434 16.58 -5.23 24.54
CA GLU A 434 16.58 -6.65 24.93
C GLU A 434 15.87 -7.54 23.91
N ASN A 435 14.88 -6.99 23.20
CA ASN A 435 14.11 -7.68 22.17
C ASN A 435 13.68 -6.71 21.04
N ASN A 436 12.97 -7.23 20.04
CA ASN A 436 12.61 -6.58 18.78
C ASN A 436 11.13 -6.23 18.63
N GLU A 437 10.30 -6.34 19.66
CA GLU A 437 8.88 -5.94 19.61
C GLU A 437 8.67 -4.56 18.94
N ARG A 438 9.53 -3.60 19.25
CA ARG A 438 9.52 -2.22 18.71
C ARG A 438 9.68 -2.13 17.18
N LEU A 439 10.21 -3.18 16.54
CA LEU A 439 10.36 -3.26 15.09
C LEU A 439 9.03 -3.55 14.39
N PHE A 440 7.95 -3.83 15.13
CA PHE A 440 6.66 -4.19 14.60
C PHE A 440 5.56 -3.22 15.04
N LEU A 441 4.66 -2.88 14.12
CA LEU A 441 3.45 -2.13 14.43
C LEU A 441 2.32 -3.09 14.84
N PRO A 442 1.58 -2.84 15.92
CA PRO A 442 0.46 -3.68 16.30
C PRO A 442 -0.69 -3.58 15.28
N ALA A 443 -1.54 -4.62 15.18
CA ALA A 443 -2.63 -4.67 14.21
C ALA A 443 -3.62 -3.50 14.32
N THR A 444 -3.84 -3.02 15.55
CA THR A 444 -4.71 -1.87 15.85
C THR A 444 -4.16 -0.54 15.32
N SER A 445 -2.89 -0.49 14.92
CA SER A 445 -2.26 0.73 14.40
C SER A 445 -2.62 1.02 12.94
N PHE A 446 -3.07 0.03 12.19
CA PHE A 446 -3.44 0.16 10.79
C PHE A 446 -4.87 0.70 10.71
N ASN A 447 -5.01 1.92 10.21
CA ASN A 447 -6.25 2.69 10.29
C ASN A 447 -7.04 2.70 8.97
N ARG A 448 -6.46 2.18 7.89
CA ARG A 448 -7.11 2.04 6.58
C ARG A 448 -6.75 0.71 5.94
N PHE A 449 -7.59 0.31 5.00
CA PHE A 449 -7.34 -0.81 4.11
C PHE A 449 -7.52 -0.35 2.67
N ALA A 450 -6.69 -0.86 1.76
CA ALA A 450 -6.87 -0.67 0.34
C ALA A 450 -6.68 -1.99 -0.40
N VAL A 451 -7.37 -2.13 -1.53
CA VAL A 451 -7.09 -3.18 -2.50
C VAL A 451 -6.55 -2.50 -3.74
N THR A 452 -5.39 -2.94 -4.21
CA THR A 452 -4.85 -2.52 -5.50
C THR A 452 -5.05 -3.60 -6.53
N ARG A 453 -5.03 -3.20 -7.79
CA ARG A 453 -4.79 -4.12 -8.89
C ARG A 453 -3.30 -4.12 -9.19
N GLU A 454 -2.67 -5.28 -9.08
CA GLU A 454 -1.24 -5.42 -9.36
C GLU A 454 -0.97 -5.19 -10.85
N ILE A 455 0.02 -4.34 -11.15
CA ILE A 455 0.53 -4.10 -12.49
C ILE A 455 2.02 -4.43 -12.44
N ASN A 456 2.36 -5.68 -12.74
CA ASN A 456 3.71 -6.20 -12.57
C ASN A 456 4.77 -5.31 -13.26
N ASP A 457 5.72 -4.82 -12.47
CA ASP A 457 6.81 -3.98 -12.93
C ASP A 457 8.17 -4.30 -12.28
N GLY A 458 8.25 -5.42 -11.57
CA GLY A 458 9.47 -5.93 -10.97
C GLY A 458 9.88 -5.23 -9.67
N THR A 459 9.05 -4.36 -9.10
CA THR A 459 9.20 -3.84 -7.72
C THR A 459 8.34 -4.62 -6.73
N LEU A 460 8.66 -4.56 -5.44
CA LEU A 460 7.79 -5.06 -4.37
C LEU A 460 6.80 -3.99 -3.91
N ALA A 461 7.23 -2.72 -3.92
CA ALA A 461 6.29 -1.62 -3.79
C ALA A 461 5.37 -1.62 -5.02
N PRO A 462 4.04 -1.52 -4.86
CA PRO A 462 3.14 -1.57 -5.99
C PRO A 462 3.31 -0.32 -6.85
N ARG A 463 3.05 -0.46 -8.15
CA ARG A 463 3.08 0.67 -9.07
C ARG A 463 2.18 1.80 -8.59
N PHE A 464 2.68 3.02 -8.72
CA PHE A 464 2.04 4.23 -8.25
C PHE A 464 1.88 4.33 -6.72
N ALA A 465 2.55 3.52 -5.90
CA ALA A 465 2.62 3.76 -4.46
C ALA A 465 3.36 5.08 -4.14
N PRO A 466 2.92 5.88 -3.16
CA PRO A 466 1.76 5.67 -2.30
C PRO A 466 0.46 6.33 -2.83
N SER A 467 0.41 6.75 -4.10
CA SER A 467 -0.79 7.36 -4.69
C SER A 467 -1.97 6.39 -4.76
N GLN A 468 -3.16 6.95 -5.06
CA GLN A 468 -4.41 6.20 -5.17
C GLN A 468 -4.65 5.62 -6.58
N ARG A 469 -3.68 5.76 -7.49
CA ARG A 469 -3.86 5.48 -8.93
C ARG A 469 -4.07 4.00 -9.25
N ALA A 470 -3.55 3.12 -8.40
CA ALA A 470 -3.71 1.67 -8.52
C ALA A 470 -4.89 1.11 -7.69
N TRP A 471 -5.57 1.94 -6.91
CA TRP A 471 -6.58 1.49 -5.96
C TRP A 471 -7.85 1.06 -6.69
N VAL A 472 -8.44 -0.07 -6.27
CA VAL A 472 -9.76 -0.52 -6.71
C VAL A 472 -10.77 -0.45 -5.58
N LEU A 473 -10.34 -0.62 -4.33
CA LEU A 473 -11.18 -0.50 -3.14
C LEU A 473 -10.43 0.17 -2.01
N THR A 474 -11.16 0.82 -1.11
CA THR A 474 -10.62 1.25 0.19
C THR A 474 -11.69 1.18 1.29
N GLY A 475 -11.24 1.13 2.53
CA GLY A 475 -12.07 1.23 3.72
C GLY A 475 -11.29 1.84 4.88
N SER A 476 -12.02 2.40 5.84
CA SER A 476 -11.45 2.89 7.10
C SER A 476 -11.76 1.93 8.24
N LEU A 477 -10.85 1.88 9.21
CA LEU A 477 -10.95 1.09 10.42
C LEU A 477 -12.30 1.26 11.12
N LYS A 478 -12.89 0.13 11.54
CA LYS A 478 -13.95 0.05 12.54
C LYS A 478 -13.51 -0.88 13.67
N SER A 479 -13.32 -0.31 14.86
CA SER A 479 -13.01 -1.07 16.07
C SER A 479 -14.26 -1.71 16.67
N VAL A 480 -14.08 -2.85 17.34
CA VAL A 480 -15.11 -3.61 18.04
C VAL A 480 -14.67 -3.76 19.49
N ASN A 481 -15.38 -3.09 20.40
CA ASN A 481 -15.05 -3.07 21.82
C ASN A 481 -16.34 -3.16 22.66
N PRO A 482 -16.52 -4.20 23.49
CA PRO A 482 -15.62 -5.36 23.62
C PRO A 482 -15.57 -6.19 22.33
N PRO A 483 -14.47 -6.94 22.09
CA PRO A 483 -14.43 -7.94 21.01
C PRO A 483 -15.58 -8.94 21.12
N VAL A 484 -15.98 -9.53 19.99
CA VAL A 484 -17.09 -10.49 19.92
C VAL A 484 -16.66 -11.80 19.26
N PRO A 485 -17.25 -12.96 19.65
CA PRO A 485 -16.99 -14.23 18.98
C PRO A 485 -17.28 -14.13 17.47
N ALA A 486 -16.33 -14.61 16.67
CA ALA A 486 -16.37 -14.45 15.22
C ALA A 486 -15.86 -15.65 14.44
N SER A 487 -15.82 -16.83 15.07
CA SER A 487 -15.56 -18.11 14.42
C SER A 487 -16.47 -19.21 14.97
N THR A 488 -16.59 -20.32 14.24
CA THR A 488 -17.38 -21.48 14.67
C THR A 488 -16.81 -22.79 14.11
N GLY A 489 -16.68 -23.77 15.00
CA GLY A 489 -15.95 -25.00 14.70
C GLY A 489 -14.46 -24.81 14.90
N ARG A 490 -13.71 -25.90 14.78
CA ARG A 490 -12.24 -25.91 14.78
C ARG A 490 -11.77 -26.22 13.36
N ASP A 491 -10.73 -25.55 12.89
CA ASP A 491 -10.11 -25.91 11.62
C ASP A 491 -9.14 -27.09 11.79
N SER A 492 -8.30 -27.32 10.78
CA SER A 492 -7.28 -28.38 10.81
C SER A 492 -5.87 -27.85 11.01
N ASP A 493 -5.70 -26.57 11.34
CA ASP A 493 -4.39 -25.99 11.58
C ASP A 493 -4.01 -26.14 13.06
N ASP A 494 -3.26 -27.20 13.34
CA ASP A 494 -2.73 -27.48 14.67
C ASP A 494 -1.23 -27.09 14.77
N ARG A 495 -0.71 -26.23 13.87
CA ARG A 495 0.68 -25.73 13.90
C ARG A 495 1.00 -24.96 15.18
#